data_AF-L8GPR7-F1
#
_entry.id   AF-L8GPR7-F1
#
_cell.length_a   1.000
_cell.length_b   1.000
_cell.length_c   1.000
_cell.angle_alpha   90.00
_cell.angle_beta   90.00
_cell.angle_gamma   90.00
#
_symmetry.space_group_name_H-M   'P 1'
#
loop_
_entity.id
_entity.type
_entity.pdbx_description
1 polymer ?
#
loop_
_entity_poly.entity_id
_entity_poly.type
_entity_poly.pdbx_seq_one_letter_code
_entity_poly.pdbx_strand_id
1 'polypeptide(L)'
;MFGSVGDWLYQSLAGIRQPESSTGYRQIVFQPPPSNVLLFSGLRGVNASLEWLAGRVASSWFIADDGSSFTVRVSVPSQSTANVTIPLLDYSAFVITESGRPVWRDNGFVPGVPGVQAARATNEAVVFSVASGNYVFVIANGKTSVRCTRTHAAHAAHAHLTHPWTR
;
A
#
# COMPACT_ATOMS: atom_id res chain seq x y z
N MET A 1 33.61 12.86 7.38
CA MET A 1 33.24 11.46 7.64
C MET A 1 32.01 11.12 6.80
N PHE A 2 31.92 9.91 6.24
CA PHE A 2 30.95 9.47 5.22
C PHE A 2 29.48 9.39 5.68
N GLY A 3 28.93 10.48 6.24
CA GLY A 3 27.51 10.57 6.63
C GLY A 3 26.54 10.71 5.44
N SER A 4 27.05 11.12 4.27
CA SER A 4 26.23 11.45 3.10
C SER A 4 25.61 10.23 2.39
N VAL A 5 26.24 9.06 2.44
CA VAL A 5 25.68 7.83 1.82
C VAL A 5 24.56 7.27 2.69
N GLY A 6 24.70 7.31 4.02
CA GLY A 6 23.64 6.92 4.94
C GLY A 6 22.40 7.78 4.75
N ASP A 7 22.56 9.10 4.78
CA ASP A 7 21.46 10.04 4.53
C ASP A 7 20.80 9.82 3.17
N TRP A 8 21.60 9.55 2.12
CA TRP A 8 21.05 9.22 0.80
C TRP A 8 20.25 7.92 0.80
N LEU A 9 20.67 6.88 1.53
CA LEU A 9 19.93 5.62 1.65
C LEU A 9 18.60 5.84 2.41
N TYR A 10 18.60 6.61 3.49
CA TYR A 10 17.37 6.96 4.22
C TYR A 10 16.41 7.82 3.38
N GLN A 11 16.93 8.79 2.64
CA GLN A 11 16.13 9.69 1.83
C GLN A 11 15.65 9.04 0.52
N SER A 12 16.50 8.23 -0.13
CA SER A 12 16.23 7.68 -1.47
C SER A 12 15.57 6.31 -1.42
N LEU A 13 15.94 5.43 -0.49
CA LEU A 13 15.34 4.08 -0.38
C LEU A 13 14.22 4.04 0.64
N ALA A 14 14.45 4.54 1.86
CA ALA A 14 13.42 4.56 2.90
C ALA A 14 12.41 5.71 2.73
N GLY A 15 12.77 6.71 1.93
CA GLY A 15 11.91 7.83 1.61
C GLY A 15 11.70 8.82 2.75
N ILE A 16 12.51 8.76 3.82
CA ILE A 16 12.32 9.61 5.00
C ILE A 16 12.96 10.96 4.71
N ARG A 17 12.16 12.01 4.62
CA ARG A 17 12.60 13.38 4.31
C ARG A 17 11.98 14.38 5.28
N GLN A 18 12.73 15.41 5.63
CA GLN A 18 12.19 16.59 6.29
C GLN A 18 12.00 17.68 5.24
N PRO A 19 10.80 18.29 5.11
CA PRO A 19 10.61 19.47 4.27
C PRO A 19 11.54 20.61 4.71
N GLU A 20 12.04 21.41 3.77
CA GLU A 20 12.86 22.58 4.08
C GLU A 20 12.12 23.61 4.95
N SER A 21 10.79 23.64 4.87
CA SER A 21 9.91 24.47 5.71
C SER A 21 9.74 23.96 7.14
N SER A 22 10.21 22.76 7.45
CA SER A 22 10.08 22.12 8.76
C SER A 22 11.43 22.15 9.48
N THR A 23 11.39 22.33 10.80
CA THR A 23 12.55 22.25 11.69
C THR A 23 12.35 21.12 12.69
N GLY A 24 13.40 20.31 12.89
CA GLY A 24 13.43 19.23 13.88
C GLY A 24 12.38 18.14 13.66
N TYR A 25 12.12 17.73 12.42
CA TYR A 25 11.15 16.67 12.06
C TYR A 25 9.71 16.91 12.59
N ARG A 26 9.29 18.16 12.79
CA ARG A 26 7.88 18.49 13.10
C ARG A 26 6.93 18.10 11.96
N GLN A 27 7.39 18.23 10.73
CA GLN A 27 6.78 17.63 9.56
C GLN A 27 7.75 16.64 8.93
N ILE A 28 7.25 15.46 8.60
CA ILE A 28 8.00 14.36 7.99
C ILE A 28 7.32 14.02 6.66
N VAL A 29 8.11 13.70 5.65
CA VAL A 29 7.61 13.17 4.39
C VAL A 29 8.16 11.76 4.28
N PHE A 30 7.26 10.79 4.14
CA PHE A 30 7.58 9.40 3.79
C PHE A 30 7.24 9.21 2.32
N GLN A 31 8.25 9.27 1.48
CA GLN A 31 8.13 9.12 0.04
C GLN A 31 9.00 7.98 -0.45
N PRO A 32 8.46 6.74 -0.50
CA PRO A 32 9.11 5.62 -1.16
C PRO A 32 9.51 5.99 -2.60
N PRO A 33 10.46 5.24 -3.20
CA PRO A 33 10.80 5.43 -4.61
C PRO A 33 9.55 5.38 -5.49
N PRO A 34 9.54 6.14 -6.61
CA PRO A 34 8.43 6.11 -7.54
C PRO A 34 8.22 4.71 -8.13
N SER A 35 6.99 4.44 -8.61
CA SER A 35 6.56 3.11 -9.07
C SER A 35 7.49 2.52 -10.13
N ASN A 36 7.96 3.33 -11.07
CA ASN A 36 8.93 2.92 -12.09
C ASN A 36 10.21 2.36 -11.45
N VAL A 37 10.82 3.08 -10.52
CA VAL A 37 12.06 2.65 -9.86
C VAL A 37 11.82 1.36 -9.06
N LEU A 38 10.70 1.24 -8.35
CA LEU A 38 10.36 0.03 -7.60
C LEU A 38 10.20 -1.20 -8.51
N LEU A 39 9.52 -1.04 -9.66
CA LEU A 39 9.28 -2.14 -10.59
C LEU A 39 10.53 -2.56 -11.38
N PHE A 40 11.41 -1.61 -11.74
CA PHE A 40 12.61 -1.89 -12.54
C PHE A 40 13.86 -2.24 -11.72
N SER A 41 13.94 -1.84 -10.45
CA SER A 41 15.13 -2.09 -9.60
C SER A 41 15.22 -3.51 -9.05
N GLY A 42 14.13 -4.27 -9.05
CA GLY A 42 14.05 -5.58 -8.40
C GLY A 42 14.04 -5.52 -6.86
N LEU A 43 13.97 -4.33 -6.26
CA LEU A 43 13.88 -4.15 -4.81
C LEU A 43 12.50 -4.59 -4.31
N ARG A 44 12.46 -5.58 -3.42
CA ARG A 44 11.20 -6.08 -2.84
C ARG A 44 10.84 -5.46 -1.50
N GLY A 45 11.77 -4.79 -0.85
CA GLY A 45 11.49 -4.12 0.41
C GLY A 45 12.66 -3.33 0.93
N VAL A 46 12.33 -2.41 1.84
CA VAL A 46 13.30 -1.68 2.64
C VAL A 46 12.81 -1.58 4.07
N ASN A 47 13.73 -1.48 5.00
CA ASN A 47 13.44 -1.14 6.38
C ASN A 47 14.48 -0.14 6.86
N ALA A 48 14.02 1.00 7.35
CA ALA A 48 14.89 1.99 7.95
C ALA A 48 14.22 2.64 9.16
N SER A 49 15.03 2.90 10.17
CA SER A 49 14.64 3.60 11.38
C SER A 49 15.69 4.62 11.77
N LEU A 50 15.24 5.80 12.14
CA LEU A 50 16.05 6.90 12.64
C LEU A 50 15.59 7.22 14.07
N GLU A 51 16.53 7.28 15.00
CA GLU A 51 16.27 7.78 16.35
C GLU A 51 16.48 9.30 16.34
N TRP A 52 15.47 10.05 16.79
CA TRP A 52 15.53 11.51 16.92
C TRP A 52 15.15 11.97 18.33
N LEU A 53 15.43 13.24 18.64
CA LEU A 53 15.11 13.86 19.94
C LEU A 53 13.62 13.74 20.31
N ALA A 54 12.73 13.75 19.31
CA ALA A 54 11.29 13.61 19.50
C ALA A 54 10.81 12.15 19.60
N GLY A 55 11.71 11.19 19.39
CA GLY A 55 11.44 9.75 19.36
C GLY A 55 11.86 9.08 18.05
N ARG A 56 11.49 7.80 17.92
CA ARG A 56 11.82 6.98 16.76
C ARG A 56 10.94 7.32 15.55
N VAL A 57 11.59 7.59 14.41
CA VAL A 57 10.98 7.71 13.09
C VAL A 57 11.32 6.44 12.31
N ALA A 58 10.33 5.69 11.84
CA ALA A 58 10.59 4.47 11.06
C ALA A 58 9.77 4.44 9.78
N SER A 59 10.37 3.90 8.72
CA SER A 59 9.74 3.65 7.41
C SER A 59 10.18 2.28 6.93
N SER A 60 9.21 1.42 6.64
CA SER A 60 9.46 0.16 5.99
C SER A 60 8.41 -0.06 4.93
N TRP A 61 8.83 -0.52 3.76
CA TRP A 61 7.91 -0.91 2.73
C TRP A 61 8.30 -2.27 2.16
N PHE A 62 7.31 -3.01 1.67
CA PHE A 62 7.52 -4.28 0.98
C PHE A 62 6.49 -4.50 -0.12
N ILE A 63 6.91 -5.14 -1.20
CA ILE A 63 6.07 -5.61 -2.30
C ILE A 63 5.89 -7.12 -2.12
N ALA A 64 4.66 -7.63 -2.21
CA ALA A 64 4.40 -9.07 -2.17
C ALA A 64 5.07 -9.79 -3.35
N ASP A 65 5.43 -11.06 -3.18
CA ASP A 65 6.17 -11.82 -4.20
C ASP A 65 5.40 -11.98 -5.53
N ASP A 66 4.08 -11.96 -5.45
CA ASP A 66 3.17 -12.01 -6.60
C ASP A 66 2.82 -10.61 -7.16
N GLY A 67 3.36 -9.55 -6.57
CA GLY A 67 3.06 -8.15 -6.91
C GLY A 67 1.63 -7.73 -6.63
N SER A 68 0.85 -8.54 -5.89
CA SER A 68 -0.58 -8.28 -5.64
C SER A 68 -0.82 -7.14 -4.64
N SER A 69 0.16 -6.88 -3.78
CA SER A 69 0.05 -5.87 -2.74
C SER A 69 1.39 -5.22 -2.44
N PHE A 70 1.30 -3.99 -1.96
CA PHE A 70 2.41 -3.22 -1.43
C PHE A 70 2.02 -2.66 -0.07
N THR A 71 2.90 -2.87 0.90
CA THR A 71 2.66 -2.48 2.28
C THR A 71 3.70 -1.47 2.69
N VAL A 72 3.26 -0.38 3.31
CA VAL A 72 4.08 0.68 3.88
C VAL A 72 3.75 0.81 5.36
N ARG A 73 4.77 0.67 6.20
CA ARG A 73 4.72 0.85 7.64
C ARG A 73 5.48 2.10 8.00
N VAL A 74 4.82 3.02 8.68
CA VAL A 74 5.44 4.26 9.16
C VAL A 74 5.19 4.46 10.64
N SER A 75 6.21 4.96 11.32
CA SER A 75 6.14 5.40 12.71
C SER A 75 6.43 6.88 12.78
N VAL A 76 5.43 7.65 13.22
CA VAL A 76 5.49 9.09 13.37
C VAL A 76 5.60 9.42 14.85
N PRO A 77 6.67 10.10 15.32
CA PRO A 77 6.87 10.42 16.71
C PRO A 77 5.80 11.40 17.23
N SER A 78 5.70 11.51 18.56
CA SER A 78 4.78 12.45 19.21
C SER A 78 5.11 13.90 18.83
N GLN A 79 4.07 14.73 18.65
CA GLN A 79 4.18 16.14 18.22
C GLN A 79 4.66 16.36 16.78
N SER A 80 4.71 15.30 15.96
CA SER A 80 5.00 15.42 14.53
C SER A 80 3.78 15.07 13.68
N THR A 81 3.77 15.62 12.47
CA THR A 81 2.84 15.26 11.39
C THR A 81 3.63 14.65 10.24
N ALA A 82 3.00 13.78 9.46
CA ALA A 82 3.66 13.17 8.33
C ALA A 82 2.79 13.13 7.08
N ASN A 83 3.44 13.27 5.92
CA ASN A 83 2.83 12.99 4.62
C ASN A 83 3.39 11.68 4.08
N VAL A 84 2.54 10.69 3.90
CA VAL A 84 2.89 9.35 3.43
C VAL A 84 2.44 9.20 1.98
N THR A 85 3.39 9.07 1.08
CA THR A 85 3.14 8.85 -0.34
C THR A 85 3.11 7.35 -0.62
N ILE A 86 2.03 6.86 -1.21
CA ILE A 86 1.83 5.48 -1.62
C ILE A 86 1.83 5.42 -3.15
N PRO A 87 2.89 4.89 -3.81
CA PRO A 87 2.93 4.75 -5.26
C PRO A 87 1.89 3.73 -5.75
N LEU A 88 1.28 3.99 -6.92
CA LEU A 88 0.18 3.20 -7.46
C LEU A 88 0.58 1.90 -8.19
N LEU A 89 1.88 1.59 -8.29
CA LEU A 89 2.45 0.34 -8.85
C LEU A 89 1.72 -0.22 -10.11
N ASP A 90 1.25 0.67 -10.99
CA ASP A 90 0.47 0.37 -12.20
C ASP A 90 -0.82 -0.46 -11.97
N TYR A 91 -1.43 -0.34 -10.79
CA TYR A 91 -2.70 -0.97 -10.49
C TYR A 91 -3.85 -0.24 -11.21
N SER A 92 -4.57 -0.97 -12.07
CA SER A 92 -5.74 -0.44 -12.79
C SER A 92 -6.95 -0.19 -11.89
N ALA A 93 -7.09 -1.00 -10.84
CA ALA A 93 -8.02 -0.79 -9.74
C ALA A 93 -7.27 -1.10 -8.44
N PHE A 94 -7.46 -0.29 -7.41
CA PHE A 94 -6.78 -0.50 -6.14
C PHE A 94 -7.64 -0.03 -4.96
N VAL A 95 -7.38 -0.63 -3.81
CA VAL A 95 -7.95 -0.21 -2.52
C VAL A 95 -6.78 -0.02 -1.56
N ILE A 96 -6.79 1.10 -0.84
CA ILE A 96 -5.79 1.36 0.21
C ILE A 96 -6.47 1.17 1.55
N THR A 97 -5.91 0.30 2.36
CA THR A 97 -6.35 0.07 3.74
C THR A 97 -5.28 0.52 4.72
N GLU A 98 -5.69 1.12 5.81
CA GLU A 98 -4.85 1.37 6.98
C GLU A 98 -5.27 0.36 8.05
N SER A 99 -4.34 -0.50 8.50
CA SER A 99 -4.59 -1.53 9.52
C SER A 99 -5.88 -2.37 9.28
N GLY A 100 -6.17 -2.65 8.00
CA GLY A 100 -7.35 -3.40 7.55
C GLY A 100 -8.63 -2.58 7.35
N ARG A 101 -8.62 -1.27 7.67
CA ARG A 101 -9.74 -0.35 7.42
C ARG A 101 -9.54 0.40 6.10
N PRO A 102 -10.52 0.43 5.19
CA PRO A 102 -10.37 1.16 3.94
C PRO A 102 -10.26 2.67 4.20
N VAL A 103 -9.16 3.27 3.72
CA VAL A 103 -8.93 4.73 3.76
C VAL A 103 -9.02 5.36 2.37
N TRP A 104 -8.93 4.55 1.32
CA TRP A 104 -9.11 4.99 -0.07
C TRP A 104 -9.82 3.91 -0.88
N ARG A 105 -10.93 4.29 -1.53
CA ARG A 105 -11.72 3.42 -2.42
C ARG A 105 -12.45 4.30 -3.44
N ASP A 106 -12.67 3.78 -4.65
CA ASP A 106 -13.48 4.43 -5.69
C ASP A 106 -12.98 5.85 -6.01
N ASN A 107 -11.65 6.03 -5.99
CA ASN A 107 -10.97 7.31 -6.18
C ASN A 107 -11.34 8.40 -5.16
N GLY A 108 -11.79 8.01 -3.97
CA GLY A 108 -12.17 8.89 -2.88
C GLY A 108 -11.51 8.53 -1.55
N PHE A 109 -11.26 9.56 -0.74
CA PHE A 109 -10.82 9.40 0.65
C PHE A 109 -11.99 8.95 1.51
N VAL A 110 -11.77 7.89 2.29
CA VAL A 110 -12.75 7.37 3.26
C VAL A 110 -12.28 7.75 4.66
N PRO A 111 -12.93 8.74 5.31
CA PRO A 111 -12.62 9.06 6.70
C PRO A 111 -13.13 7.94 7.63
N GLY A 112 -12.41 7.70 8.73
CA GLY A 112 -12.79 6.66 9.70
C GLY A 112 -11.62 6.06 10.49
N VAL A 113 -10.39 6.39 10.10
CA VAL A 113 -9.17 5.99 10.81
C VAL A 113 -8.64 7.18 11.63
N PRO A 114 -8.57 7.06 12.96
CA PRO A 114 -7.96 8.08 13.80
C PRO A 114 -6.53 8.40 13.36
N GLY A 115 -6.20 9.68 13.26
CA GLY A 115 -4.87 10.14 12.87
C GLY A 115 -4.67 10.34 11.37
N VAL A 116 -5.48 9.73 10.50
CA VAL A 116 -5.48 10.03 9.05
C VAL A 116 -6.38 11.24 8.80
N GLN A 117 -5.78 12.38 8.47
CA GLN A 117 -6.47 13.67 8.40
C GLN A 117 -6.98 13.97 6.98
N ALA A 118 -6.20 13.63 5.97
CA ALA A 118 -6.54 13.88 4.58
C ALA A 118 -5.84 12.89 3.65
N ALA A 119 -6.38 12.72 2.46
CA ALA A 119 -5.69 12.05 1.36
C ALA A 119 -5.86 12.84 0.07
N ARG A 120 -4.83 12.84 -0.77
CA ARG A 120 -4.83 13.45 -2.10
C ARG A 120 -4.27 12.45 -3.10
N ALA A 121 -5.01 12.20 -4.18
CA ALA A 121 -4.46 11.46 -5.30
C ALA A 121 -3.67 12.38 -6.22
N THR A 122 -2.56 11.86 -6.74
CA THR A 122 -1.83 12.36 -7.88
C THR A 122 -1.92 11.32 -9.01
N ASN A 123 -1.33 11.61 -10.16
CA ASN A 123 -1.38 10.70 -11.31
C ASN A 123 -0.65 9.36 -11.04
N GLU A 124 0.32 9.35 -10.11
CA GLU A 124 1.21 8.20 -9.89
C GLU A 124 1.20 7.69 -8.44
N ALA A 125 0.61 8.44 -7.51
CA ALA A 125 0.63 8.11 -6.09
C ALA A 125 -0.59 8.67 -5.34
N VAL A 126 -0.85 8.13 -4.14
CA VAL A 126 -1.79 8.72 -3.18
C VAL A 126 -1.01 9.20 -1.97
N VAL A 127 -1.18 10.47 -1.61
CA VAL A 127 -0.52 11.12 -0.48
C VAL A 127 -1.50 11.23 0.69
N PHE A 128 -1.18 10.59 1.80
CA PHE A 128 -1.95 10.67 3.05
C PHE A 128 -1.28 11.62 4.03
N SER A 129 -2.03 12.56 4.60
CA SER A 129 -1.59 13.38 5.73
C SER A 129 -2.02 12.72 7.03
N VAL A 130 -1.06 12.38 7.88
CA VAL A 130 -1.26 11.68 9.15
C VAL A 130 -0.67 12.44 10.33
N ALA A 131 -1.28 12.30 11.50
CA ALA A 131 -0.75 12.78 12.78
C ALA A 131 0.26 11.79 13.38
N SER A 132 0.82 12.10 14.55
CA SER A 132 1.65 11.16 15.31
C SER A 132 0.96 9.83 15.56
N GLY A 133 1.67 8.72 15.37
CA GLY A 133 1.11 7.38 15.45
C GLY A 133 1.88 6.36 14.63
N ASN A 134 1.44 5.11 14.70
CA ASN A 134 1.93 4.04 13.86
C ASN A 134 0.84 3.68 12.85
N TYR A 135 1.21 3.60 11.58
CA TYR A 135 0.26 3.32 10.51
C TYR A 135 0.80 2.21 9.62
N VAL A 136 -0.12 1.36 9.17
CA VAL A 136 0.18 0.28 8.22
C VAL A 136 -0.72 0.45 7.02
N PHE A 137 -0.21 1.09 5.98
CA PHE A 137 -0.90 1.24 4.71
C PHE A 137 -0.63 0.02 3.84
N VAL A 138 -1.68 -0.59 3.33
CA VAL A 138 -1.61 -1.68 2.35
C VAL A 138 -2.40 -1.24 1.14
N ILE A 139 -1.72 -1.13 -0.01
CA ILE A 139 -2.37 -1.03 -1.30
C ILE A 139 -2.44 -2.42 -1.90
N ALA A 140 -3.65 -2.88 -2.22
CA ALA A 140 -3.87 -4.14 -2.89
C ALA A 140 -4.44 -3.89 -4.27
N ASN A 141 -3.96 -4.65 -5.25
CA ASN A 141 -4.53 -4.64 -6.58
C ASN A 141 -5.96 -5.17 -6.51
N GLY A 142 -6.91 -4.30 -6.81
CA GLY A 142 -8.32 -4.58 -6.92
C GLY A 142 -8.66 -5.30 -8.22
N LYS A 143 -7.76 -6.15 -8.76
CA LYS A 143 -8.09 -7.18 -9.75
C LYS A 143 -9.27 -7.92 -9.17
N THR A 144 -10.45 -7.47 -9.56
CA THR A 144 -11.70 -8.14 -9.30
C THR A 144 -11.50 -9.43 -10.02
N SER A 145 -11.18 -10.48 -9.26
CA SER A 145 -11.41 -11.84 -9.68
C SER A 145 -12.87 -11.84 -10.07
N VAL A 146 -13.12 -11.67 -11.38
CA VAL A 146 -14.36 -12.06 -12.00
C VAL A 146 -14.40 -13.54 -11.68
N ARG A 147 -15.06 -13.87 -10.56
CA ARG A 147 -15.55 -15.21 -10.33
C ARG A 147 -16.50 -15.43 -11.48
N CYS A 148 -15.96 -15.95 -12.58
CA CYS A 148 -16.73 -16.60 -13.60
C CYS A 148 -17.32 -17.79 -12.87
N THR A 149 -18.50 -17.61 -12.28
CA THR A 149 -19.35 -18.71 -11.86
C THR A 149 -19.58 -19.50 -13.13
N ARG A 150 -18.78 -20.54 -13.29
CA ARG A 150 -18.96 -21.56 -14.30
C ARG A 150 -20.32 -22.18 -14.01
N THR A 151 -21.36 -21.65 -14.64
CA THR A 151 -22.65 -22.31 -14.78
C THR A 151 -22.35 -23.59 -15.56
N HIS A 152 -22.04 -24.66 -14.83
CA HIS A 152 -21.96 -25.98 -15.42
C HIS A 152 -23.41 -26.39 -15.69
N ALA A 153 -23.89 -26.05 -16.87
CA ALA A 153 -25.05 -26.68 -17.47
C ALA A 153 -24.70 -28.15 -17.68
N ALA A 154 -24.90 -28.97 -16.65
CA ALA A 154 -24.85 -30.41 -16.74
C ALA A 154 -26.13 -30.87 -17.44
N HIS A 155 -26.11 -30.83 -18.77
CA HIS A 155 -27.07 -31.53 -19.62
C HIS A 155 -26.69 -33.02 -19.57
N ALA A 156 -27.06 -33.71 -18.49
CA ALA A 156 -26.93 -35.16 -18.40
C ALA A 156 -28.20 -35.81 -18.98
N ALA A 157 -28.08 -36.26 -20.22
CA ALA A 157 -29.02 -37.12 -20.89
C ALA A 157 -29.19 -38.43 -20.10
N HIS A 158 -30.40 -38.74 -19.65
CA HIS A 158 -30.76 -40.09 -19.24
C HIS A 158 -31.45 -40.79 -20.41
N ALA A 159 -30.65 -41.48 -21.22
CA ALA A 159 -31.14 -42.52 -22.12
C ALA A 159 -31.04 -43.87 -21.38
N HIS A 160 -32.17 -44.36 -20.86
CA HIS A 160 -32.32 -45.76 -20.46
C HIS A 160 -33.38 -46.41 -21.36
N LEU A 161 -32.89 -47.14 -22.36
CA LEU A 161 -33.65 -48.13 -23.12
C LEU A 161 -33.61 -49.45 -22.35
N THR A 162 -34.75 -49.89 -21.82
CA THR A 162 -34.99 -51.31 -21.50
C THR A 162 -36.45 -51.66 -21.77
N HIS A 163 -36.69 -52.46 -22.82
CA HIS A 163 -37.82 -53.38 -22.90
C HIS A 163 -37.27 -54.80 -22.77
N PRO A 164 -37.91 -55.69 -21.99
CA PRO A 164 -38.67 -56.77 -22.65
C PRO A 164 -39.99 -57.17 -21.94
N TRP A 165 -41.01 -57.40 -22.78
CA TRP A 165 -42.15 -58.34 -22.71
C TRP A 165 -42.62 -58.98 -21.39
N THR A 166 -43.93 -58.84 -21.12
CA THR A 166 -44.97 -59.83 -20.70
C THR A 166 -46.31 -59.08 -20.82
N ARG A 167 -47.42 -59.57 -21.39
CA ARG A 167 -48.04 -60.90 -21.53
C ARG A 167 -48.92 -60.89 -22.80
#